data_AF-A0A822GCC2-F1
#
_entry.id   AF-A0A822GCC2-F1
#
_cell.length_a   1.000
_cell.length_b   1.000
_cell.length_c   1.000
_cell.angle_alpha   90.00
_cell.angle_beta   90.00
_cell.angle_gamma   90.00
#
_symmetry.space_group_name_H-M   'P 1'
#
loop_
_entity.id
_entity.type
_entity.pdbx_description
1 polymer ?
#
loop_
_entity_poly.entity_id
_entity_poly.type
_entity_poly.pdbx_seq_one_letter_code
_entity_poly.pdbx_strand_id
1 'polypeptide(L)'
;MLKLCMYRKFYIDDLLQQLMDLFPYQLIIQNDSGSKDPESDYDIRLSSTDGSDVDIDACVIFTEFFSTHWCLPCAIVFDTNLYPRHLNRIESIFNVQGTGL
;
A
#
# COMPACT_ATOMS: atom_id res chain seq x y z
N MET A 1 -13.93 18.41 -8.16
CA MET A 1 -12.68 18.02 -7.47
C MET A 1 -12.91 17.48 -6.07
N LEU A 2 -13.47 18.24 -5.11
CA LEU A 2 -13.66 17.76 -3.72
C LEU A 2 -14.34 16.38 -3.59
N LYS A 3 -15.39 16.12 -4.38
CA LYS A 3 -16.07 14.81 -4.40
C LYS A 3 -15.15 13.66 -4.83
N LEU A 4 -14.24 13.91 -5.79
CA LEU A 4 -13.26 12.92 -6.25
C LEU A 4 -12.18 12.69 -5.19
N CYS A 5 -11.71 13.74 -4.52
CA CYS A 5 -10.79 13.63 -3.38
C CYS A 5 -11.38 12.75 -2.28
N MET A 6 -12.63 13.04 -1.89
CA MET A 6 -13.32 12.29 -0.83
C MET A 6 -13.57 10.84 -1.24
N TYR A 7 -13.88 10.59 -2.51
CA TYR A 7 -14.04 9.23 -3.04
C TYR A 7 -12.74 8.43 -2.97
N ARG A 8 -11.62 8.98 -3.46
CA ARG A 8 -10.29 8.34 -3.37
C ARG A 8 -9.92 8.07 -1.91
N LYS A 9 -10.04 9.10 -1.07
CA LYS A 9 -9.73 9.02 0.36
C LYS A 9 -10.54 7.94 1.07
N PHE A 10 -11.83 7.82 0.76
CA PHE A 10 -12.69 6.81 1.37
C PHE A 10 -12.15 5.39 1.14
N TYR A 11 -11.83 5.01 -0.11
CA TYR A 11 -11.33 3.67 -0.41
C TYR A 11 -9.96 3.40 0.19
N ILE A 12 -9.06 4.39 0.16
CA ILE A 12 -7.72 4.25 0.72
C ILE A 12 -7.82 4.10 2.24
N ASP A 13 -8.52 5.00 2.94
CA ASP A 13 -8.66 4.95 4.40
C ASP A 13 -9.35 3.67 4.85
N ASP A 14 -10.40 3.23 4.15
CA ASP A 14 -11.12 1.98 4.48
C ASP A 14 -10.20 0.76 4.38
N LEU A 15 -9.41 0.65 3.30
CA LEU A 15 -8.47 -0.44 3.13
C LEU A 15 -7.32 -0.40 4.16
N LEU A 16 -6.82 0.80 4.49
CA LEU A 16 -5.82 0.95 5.56
C LEU A 16 -6.37 0.53 6.92
N GLN A 17 -7.64 0.85 7.21
CA GLN A 17 -8.29 0.40 8.43
C GLN A 17 -8.42 -1.13 8.46
N GLN A 18 -8.84 -1.76 7.35
CA GLN A 18 -8.90 -3.21 7.26
C GLN A 18 -7.55 -3.88 7.51
N LEU A 19 -6.46 -3.29 7.00
CA LEU A 19 -5.09 -3.79 7.26
C LEU A 19 -4.70 -3.65 8.73
N MET A 20 -5.06 -2.53 9.40
CA MET A 20 -4.82 -2.36 10.83
C MET A 20 -5.60 -3.37 11.67
N ASP A 21 -6.82 -3.72 11.25
CA ASP A 21 -7.65 -4.72 11.91
C ASP A 21 -7.10 -6.15 11.70
N LEU A 22 -6.52 -6.42 10.52
CA LEU A 22 -5.90 -7.71 10.20
C LEU A 22 -4.56 -7.92 10.91
N PHE A 23 -3.80 -6.83 11.11
CA PHE A 23 -2.49 -6.83 11.76
C PHE A 23 -2.48 -5.97 13.04
N PRO A 24 -3.31 -6.34 14.05
CA PRO A 24 -3.52 -5.49 15.21
C PRO A 24 -2.21 -5.32 15.99
N TYR A 25 -1.83 -4.06 16.22
CA TYR A 25 -0.61 -3.65 16.91
C TYR A 25 0.71 -4.10 16.26
N GLN A 26 0.65 -4.70 15.07
CA GLN A 26 1.82 -5.16 14.32
C GLN A 26 2.20 -4.21 13.20
N LEU A 27 1.23 -3.44 12.68
CA LEU A 27 1.41 -2.56 11.54
C LEU A 27 1.30 -1.08 11.93
N ILE A 28 2.32 -0.30 11.59
CA ILE A 28 2.33 1.15 11.65
C ILE A 28 2.13 1.68 10.22
N ILE A 29 1.19 2.59 10.04
CA ILE A 29 0.87 3.23 8.77
C ILE A 29 1.11 4.73 8.88
N GLN A 30 1.86 5.31 7.95
CA GLN A 30 2.05 6.76 7.82
C GLN A 30 1.65 7.20 6.41
N ASN A 31 0.81 8.24 6.32
CA ASN A 31 0.31 8.77 5.04
C ASN A 31 0.81 10.20 4.88
N ASP A 32 1.70 10.44 3.91
CA ASP A 32 2.49 11.68 3.83
C ASP A 32 1.83 12.79 2.98
N SER A 33 0.95 12.47 2.02
CA SER A 33 0.65 13.46 0.95
C SER A 33 -0.76 13.47 0.36
N GLY A 34 -1.38 12.31 0.09
CA GLY A 34 -2.48 12.24 -0.89
C GLY A 34 -3.83 12.90 -0.55
N SER A 35 -4.08 13.31 0.69
CA SER A 35 -5.42 13.80 1.09
C SER A 35 -5.65 15.31 0.98
N LYS A 36 -4.58 16.11 0.83
CA LYS A 36 -4.68 17.59 0.80
C LYS A 36 -4.78 18.17 -0.61
N ASP A 37 -4.31 17.44 -1.62
CA ASP A 37 -4.32 17.86 -3.01
C ASP A 37 -4.94 16.73 -3.89
N PRO A 38 -6.05 16.97 -4.62
CA PRO A 38 -6.63 16.02 -5.56
C PRO A 38 -5.68 15.46 -6.60
N GLU A 39 -4.61 16.19 -6.94
CA GLU A 39 -3.66 15.83 -7.98
C GLU A 39 -2.42 15.13 -7.41
N SER A 40 -2.33 15.03 -6.07
CA SER A 40 -1.24 14.33 -5.38
C SER A 40 -1.40 12.82 -5.43
N ASP A 41 -0.26 12.16 -5.50
CA ASP A 41 -0.09 10.75 -5.22
C ASP A 41 -0.41 10.47 -3.74
N TYR A 42 -0.85 9.24 -3.45
CA TYR A 42 -0.93 8.72 -2.09
C TYR A 42 0.35 7.96 -1.77
N ASP A 43 1.27 8.61 -1.07
CA ASP A 43 2.47 7.95 -0.56
C ASP A 43 2.22 7.40 0.84
N ILE A 44 2.18 6.07 0.95
CA ILE A 44 1.86 5.36 2.18
C ILE A 44 3.07 4.55 2.61
N ARG A 45 3.60 4.86 3.80
CA ARG A 45 4.66 4.08 4.43
C ARG A 45 4.06 3.07 5.39
N LEU A 46 4.51 1.83 5.28
CA LEU A 46 4.10 0.72 6.13
C LEU A 46 5.33 0.21 6.89
N SER A 47 5.17 -0.12 8.16
CA SER A 47 6.25 -0.66 8.99
C SER A 47 5.72 -1.62 10.01
N SER A 48 6.41 -2.74 10.21
CA SER A 48 6.12 -3.61 11.35
C SER A 48 6.62 -2.99 12.66
N THR A 49 5.92 -3.26 13.77
CA THR A 49 6.31 -2.79 15.10
C THR A 49 7.48 -3.58 15.69
N ASP A 50 7.65 -4.82 15.26
CA ASP A 50 8.63 -5.79 15.77
C ASP A 50 9.74 -6.14 14.77
N GLY A 51 9.71 -5.57 13.55
CA GLY A 51 10.68 -5.88 12.49
C GLY A 51 10.36 -7.16 11.70
N SER A 52 9.15 -7.71 11.86
CA SER A 52 8.62 -8.76 10.98
C SER A 52 8.32 -8.25 9.57
N ASP A 53 8.00 -9.15 8.65
CA ASP A 53 7.65 -8.83 7.25
C ASP A 53 6.14 -8.51 7.07
N VAL A 54 5.42 -8.22 8.16
CA VAL A 54 3.98 -7.88 8.14
C VAL A 54 3.70 -6.62 7.29
N ASP A 55 4.65 -5.70 7.17
CA ASP A 55 4.54 -4.56 6.28
C ASP A 55 4.54 -4.97 4.79
N ILE A 56 5.29 -6.01 4.42
CA ILE A 56 5.30 -6.59 3.08
C ILE A 56 3.98 -7.30 2.80
N ASP A 57 3.51 -8.14 3.72
CA ASP A 57 2.22 -8.84 3.60
C ASP A 57 1.06 -7.85 3.43
N ALA A 58 1.08 -6.76 4.21
CA ALA A 58 0.11 -5.68 4.09
C ALA A 58 0.16 -4.99 2.71
N CYS A 59 1.36 -4.78 2.14
CA CYS A 59 1.49 -4.21 0.79
C CYS A 59 0.93 -5.13 -0.30
N VAL A 60 1.16 -6.44 -0.17
CA VAL A 60 0.63 -7.46 -1.09
C VAL A 60 -0.90 -7.44 -1.05
N ILE A 61 -1.49 -7.56 0.15
CA ILE A 61 -2.94 -7.55 0.33
C ILE A 61 -3.56 -6.26 -0.22
N PHE A 62 -2.94 -5.11 0.06
CA PHE A 62 -3.40 -3.83 -0.48
C PHE A 62 -3.41 -3.85 -2.02
N THR A 63 -2.34 -4.31 -2.64
CA THR A 63 -2.21 -4.32 -4.12
C THR A 63 -3.14 -5.34 -4.77
N GLU A 64 -3.33 -6.50 -4.14
CA GLU A 64 -4.26 -7.55 -4.59
C GLU A 64 -5.72 -7.09 -4.54
N PHE A 65 -6.11 -6.29 -3.54
CA PHE A 65 -7.45 -5.71 -3.47
C PHE A 65 -7.77 -4.93 -4.76
N PHE A 66 -6.85 -4.07 -5.20
CA PHE A 66 -7.04 -3.27 -6.40
C PHE A 66 -7.05 -4.11 -7.68
N SER A 67 -6.13 -5.06 -7.76
CA SER A 67 -6.05 -5.99 -8.89
C SER A 67 -7.31 -6.84 -9.02
N THR A 68 -7.93 -7.23 -7.90
CA THR A 68 -9.15 -8.04 -7.89
C THR A 68 -10.40 -7.21 -8.21
N HIS A 69 -10.51 -5.98 -7.69
CA HIS A 69 -11.70 -5.15 -7.85
C HIS A 69 -11.73 -4.37 -9.17
N TRP A 70 -10.57 -3.94 -9.68
CA TRP A 70 -10.48 -3.10 -10.87
C TRP A 70 -9.63 -3.70 -12.00
N CYS A 71 -9.06 -4.90 -11.81
CA CYS A 71 -8.13 -5.50 -12.78
C CYS A 71 -6.93 -4.61 -13.12
N LEU A 72 -6.58 -3.68 -12.22
CA LEU A 72 -5.54 -2.67 -12.39
C LEU A 72 -4.80 -2.45 -11.06
N PRO A 73 -3.50 -2.12 -11.10
CA PRO A 73 -2.72 -1.81 -9.91
C PRO A 73 -3.18 -0.51 -9.25
N CYS A 74 -2.99 -0.41 -7.93
CA CYS A 74 -3.35 0.76 -7.12
C CYS A 74 -2.69 2.08 -7.61
N ALA A 75 -1.46 2.00 -8.14
CA ALA A 75 -0.75 3.11 -8.76
C ALA A 75 -1.46 3.67 -10.01
N ILE A 76 -2.27 2.88 -10.71
CA ILE A 76 -3.06 3.35 -11.88
C ILE A 76 -4.46 3.81 -11.45
N VAL A 77 -5.05 3.13 -10.47
CA VAL A 77 -6.44 3.41 -10.07
C VAL A 77 -6.53 4.72 -9.29
N PHE A 78 -5.64 4.93 -8.31
CA PHE A 78 -5.69 6.09 -7.41
C PHE A 78 -4.33 6.74 -7.17
N ASP A 79 -3.34 6.56 -8.07
CA ASP A 79 -1.98 7.11 -7.92
C ASP A 79 -1.40 6.83 -6.54
N THR A 80 -1.52 5.58 -6.07
CA THR A 80 -1.09 5.18 -4.72
C THR A 80 0.21 4.39 -4.75
N ASN A 81 1.19 4.87 -4.00
CA ASN A 81 2.50 4.26 -3.82
C ASN A 81 2.65 3.72 -2.40
N LEU A 82 3.15 2.48 -2.28
CA LEU A 82 3.38 1.82 -1.00
C LEU A 82 4.88 1.66 -0.74
N TYR A 83 5.30 2.01 0.47
CA TYR A 83 6.70 1.97 0.91
C TYR A 83 6.83 1.14 2.20
N PRO A 84 7.06 -0.17 2.10
CA PRO A 84 7.37 -0.99 3.27
C PRO A 84 8.76 -0.63 3.81
N ARG A 85 8.95 -0.68 5.13
CA ARG A 85 10.22 -0.37 5.81
C ARG A 85 11.33 -1.30 5.34
N HIS A 86 11.02 -2.57 5.12
CA HIS A 86 11.98 -3.59 4.74
C HIS A 86 12.12 -3.79 3.21
N LEU A 87 12.14 -2.69 2.44
CA LEU A 87 12.36 -2.71 0.98
C LEU A 87 13.57 -3.54 0.53
N ASN A 88 14.65 -3.59 1.31
CA ASN A 88 15.86 -4.38 1.00
C ASN A 88 15.62 -5.90 0.96
N ARG A 89 14.54 -6.42 1.56
CA ARG A 89 14.14 -7.83 1.44
C ARG A 89 13.30 -8.10 0.20
N ILE A 90 12.57 -7.11 -0.31
CA ILE A 90 11.72 -7.24 -1.49
C ILE A 90 12.54 -7.43 -2.77
N GLU A 91 13.70 -6.77 -2.89
CA GLU A 91 14.63 -7.01 -4.01
C GLU A 91 15.08 -8.47 -4.11
N SER A 92 15.12 -9.20 -2.98
CA SER A 92 15.42 -10.63 -2.99
C SER A 92 14.24 -11.49 -3.47
N ILE A 93 13.00 -11.03 -3.29
CA ILE A 93 11.79 -11.74 -3.74
C ILE A 93 11.62 -11.58 -5.26
N PHE A 94 11.89 -10.39 -5.80
CA PHE A 94 11.81 -10.14 -7.26
C PHE A 94 13.03 -10.65 -8.04
N ASN A 95 14.23 -10.71 -7.45
CA ASN A 95 15.41 -11.26 -8.13
C ASN A 95 15.44 -12.80 -8.22
N VAL A 96 14.55 -13.52 -7.55
CA VAL A 96 14.47 -15.01 -7.66
C VAL A 96 13.79 -15.47 -8.97
N GLN A 97 13.15 -14.56 -9.72
CA GLN A 97 12.65 -14.86 -11.08
C GLN A 97 13.67 -14.55 -12.20
N GLY A 98 14.88 -14.11 -11.84
CA GLY A 98 15.93 -13.71 -12.80
C GLY A 98 16.99 -14.78 -13.13
N THR A 99 16.94 -15.98 -12.55
CA THR A 99 17.86 -17.06 -12.96
C THR A 99 17.21 -17.95 -14.00
N GLY A 100 17.28 -17.49 -15.25
CA GLY A 100 16.77 -18.22 -16.39
C GLY A 100 17.18 -17.62 -17.72
N LEU A 101 18.50 -17.43 -17.92
CA LEU A 101 19.28 -17.65 -19.16
C LEU A 101 20.75 -17.29 -18.94
#